data_AF-A0A7J4TSA7-F1
#
_entry.id   AF-A0A7J4TSA7-F1
#
_cell.length_a   1.000
_cell.length_b   1.000
_cell.length_c   1.000
_cell.angle_alpha   90.00
_cell.angle_beta   90.00
_cell.angle_gamma   90.00
#
_symmetry.space_group_name_H-M   'P 1'
#
loop_
_entity.id
_entity.type
_entity.pdbx_description
1 polymer ?
#
loop_
_entity_poly.entity_id
_entity_poly.type
_entity_poly.pdbx_seq_one_letter_code
_entity_poly.pdbx_strand_id
1 'polypeptide(L)'
;DAKRGDIGTTAGAYAKSLFDFWKADAITVNPYFGHDGVRPFLEYCEKGKGVYILCRTSNDGARDFQDLYTHYNHADSFSIFAGKRLYLQVAQKIVDWKTKFAPQGGVGAVVGATYPQECEHLSEFFVQSKKEIPLLIPGIGTQGGSPAEVIEILKKTHNDPKIHRINASSSINYAYRHYLTTDYAGAAVKALKDLNKQIVLG
;
A
#
# COMPACT_ATOMS: atom_id res chain seq x y z
N ASP A 1 -8.91 6.15 2.78
CA ASP A 1 -8.83 4.78 2.25
C ASP A 1 -10.14 4.44 1.56
N ALA A 2 -10.17 4.55 0.22
CA ALA A 2 -11.39 4.48 -0.58
C ALA A 2 -11.47 3.24 -1.49
N LYS A 3 -10.32 2.65 -1.85
CA LYS A 3 -10.16 1.49 -2.73
C LYS A 3 -11.01 1.56 -4.00
N ARG A 4 -11.19 2.76 -4.57
CA ARG A 4 -12.04 2.96 -5.75
C ARG A 4 -11.42 2.25 -6.96
N GLY A 5 -12.29 1.70 -7.80
CA GLY A 5 -11.96 1.11 -9.08
C GLY A 5 -13.20 1.15 -9.94
N ASP A 6 -13.07 1.77 -11.11
CA ASP A 6 -14.08 1.88 -12.16
C ASP A 6 -13.33 2.25 -13.45
N ILE A 7 -14.03 2.52 -14.56
CA ILE A 7 -13.42 2.93 -15.83
C ILE A 7 -13.96 4.27 -16.33
N GLY A 8 -13.21 4.89 -17.24
CA GLY A 8 -13.65 6.07 -18.00
C GLY A 8 -14.14 7.24 -17.12
N THR A 9 -15.32 7.76 -17.45
CA THR A 9 -15.90 8.93 -16.79
C THR A 9 -16.22 8.70 -15.31
N THR A 10 -16.58 7.47 -14.94
CA THR A 10 -16.92 7.13 -13.55
C THR A 10 -15.69 7.17 -12.65
N ALA A 11 -14.56 6.63 -13.11
CA ALA A 11 -13.28 6.75 -12.41
C ALA A 11 -12.88 8.23 -12.23
N GLY A 12 -13.09 9.07 -13.26
CA GLY A 12 -12.88 10.51 -13.17
C GLY A 12 -13.78 11.22 -12.14
N ALA A 13 -15.05 10.82 -12.04
CA ALA A 13 -15.98 11.35 -11.04
C ALA A 13 -15.54 10.96 -9.61
N TYR A 14 -15.06 9.73 -9.41
CA TYR A 14 -14.49 9.31 -8.13
C TYR A 14 -13.24 10.12 -7.76
N ALA A 15 -12.33 10.35 -8.70
CA ALA A 15 -11.13 11.15 -8.46
C ALA A 15 -11.50 12.58 -8.03
N LYS A 16 -12.43 13.25 -8.75
CA LYS A 16 -12.95 14.58 -8.39
C LYS A 16 -13.61 14.58 -7.01
N SER A 17 -14.47 13.60 -6.71
CA SER A 17 -15.12 13.52 -5.40
C SER A 17 -14.10 13.44 -4.27
N LEU A 18 -13.06 12.63 -4.42
CA LEU A 18 -12.05 12.42 -3.38
C LEU A 18 -11.09 13.60 -3.22
N PHE A 19 -10.61 14.18 -4.32
CA PHE A 19 -9.57 15.21 -4.28
C PHE A 19 -10.09 16.65 -4.30
N ASP A 20 -11.20 16.93 -4.98
CA ASP A 20 -11.74 18.29 -5.08
C ASP A 20 -12.77 18.56 -3.99
N PHE A 21 -13.69 17.62 -3.75
CA PHE A 21 -14.76 17.77 -2.75
C PHE A 21 -14.28 17.41 -1.34
N TRP A 22 -13.82 16.18 -1.13
CA TRP A 22 -13.31 15.74 0.18
C TRP A 22 -11.91 16.28 0.50
N LYS A 23 -11.21 16.84 -0.50
CA LYS A 23 -9.88 17.44 -0.36
C LYS A 23 -8.83 16.50 0.24
N ALA A 24 -8.98 15.19 0.04
CA ALA A 24 -8.01 14.22 0.55
C ALA A 24 -6.61 14.53 -0.01
N ASP A 25 -5.57 14.31 0.80
CA ASP A 25 -4.18 14.45 0.33
C ASP A 25 -3.70 13.17 -0.35
N ALA A 26 -4.14 12.02 0.14
CA ALA A 26 -3.87 10.74 -0.47
C ALA A 26 -5.06 9.79 -0.36
N ILE A 27 -5.19 8.90 -1.34
CA ILE A 27 -6.27 7.90 -1.41
C ILE A 27 -5.72 6.53 -1.78
N THR A 28 -6.59 5.51 -1.70
CA THR A 28 -6.29 4.15 -2.16
C THR A 28 -7.14 3.81 -3.38
N VAL A 29 -6.58 3.08 -4.35
CA VAL A 29 -7.27 2.63 -5.57
C VAL A 29 -7.05 1.14 -5.83
N ASN A 30 -8.06 0.49 -6.40
CA ASN A 30 -7.97 -0.89 -6.85
C ASN A 30 -7.53 -0.94 -8.33
N PRO A 31 -6.40 -1.61 -8.66
CA PRO A 31 -5.87 -1.63 -10.02
C PRO A 31 -6.52 -2.65 -10.94
N TYR A 32 -7.55 -3.38 -10.51
CA TYR A 32 -8.09 -4.53 -11.23
C TYR A 32 -8.50 -4.24 -12.69
N PHE A 33 -9.06 -3.06 -12.95
CA PHE A 33 -9.44 -2.66 -14.31
C PHE A 33 -8.25 -2.25 -15.20
N GLY A 34 -7.06 -2.13 -14.63
CA GLY A 34 -5.85 -1.75 -15.33
C GLY A 34 -5.64 -0.24 -15.38
N HIS A 35 -4.88 0.19 -16.38
CA HIS A 35 -4.38 1.56 -16.47
C HIS A 35 -5.51 2.61 -16.57
N ASP A 36 -6.54 2.34 -17.36
CA ASP A 36 -7.68 3.24 -17.56
C ASP A 36 -8.49 3.48 -16.28
N GLY A 37 -8.55 2.50 -15.38
CA GLY A 37 -9.18 2.66 -14.07
C GLY A 37 -8.35 3.41 -13.03
N VAL A 38 -7.02 3.42 -13.18
CA VAL A 38 -6.10 4.09 -12.24
C VAL A 38 -5.70 5.49 -12.70
N ARG A 39 -5.57 5.70 -14.02
CA ARG A 39 -5.08 6.95 -14.63
C ARG A 39 -5.78 8.22 -14.11
N PRO A 40 -7.12 8.28 -13.99
CA PRO A 40 -7.78 9.52 -13.54
C PRO A 40 -7.35 9.98 -12.14
N PHE A 41 -6.90 9.05 -11.28
CA PHE A 41 -6.36 9.38 -9.96
C PHE A 41 -4.90 9.85 -10.05
N LEU A 42 -4.10 9.25 -10.93
CA LEU A 42 -2.69 9.61 -11.12
C LEU A 42 -2.51 11.02 -11.69
N GLU A 43 -3.48 11.52 -12.47
CA GLU A 43 -3.49 12.90 -12.96
C GLU A 43 -3.49 13.94 -11.82
N TYR A 44 -3.95 13.58 -10.62
CA TYR A 44 -3.86 14.44 -9.44
C TYR A 44 -2.49 14.40 -8.77
N CYS A 45 -1.67 13.39 -9.05
CA CYS A 45 -0.34 13.29 -8.46
C CYS A 45 0.58 14.43 -8.91
N GLU A 46 0.41 14.94 -10.13
CA GLU A 46 1.12 16.14 -10.61
C GLU A 46 0.71 17.41 -9.84
N LYS A 47 -0.48 17.40 -9.22
CA LYS A 47 -1.00 18.47 -8.36
C LYS A 47 -0.62 18.29 -6.88
N GLY A 48 0.35 17.44 -6.59
CA GLY A 48 0.83 17.17 -5.24
C GLY A 48 -0.03 16.20 -4.41
N LYS A 49 -0.93 15.44 -5.06
CA LYS A 49 -1.74 14.42 -4.37
C LYS A 49 -1.09 13.02 -4.39
N GLY A 50 -1.53 12.17 -3.48
CA GLY A 50 -1.05 10.81 -3.30
C GLY A 50 -2.06 9.73 -3.72
N VAL A 51 -1.58 8.67 -4.34
CA VAL A 51 -2.36 7.48 -4.71
C VAL A 51 -1.61 6.23 -4.28
N TYR A 52 -2.18 5.47 -3.34
CA TYR A 52 -1.71 4.15 -2.96
C TYR A 52 -2.50 3.07 -3.72
N ILE A 53 -1.82 2.30 -4.55
CA ILE A 53 -2.44 1.27 -5.38
C ILE A 53 -2.43 -0.05 -4.63
N LEU A 54 -3.56 -0.75 -4.56
CA LEU A 54 -3.62 -2.06 -3.92
C LEU A 54 -2.67 -3.06 -4.61
N CYS A 55 -1.67 -3.56 -3.89
CA CYS A 55 -0.67 -4.48 -4.43
C CYS A 55 -0.77 -5.86 -3.77
N ARG A 56 -0.43 -5.95 -2.47
CA ARG A 56 -0.54 -7.16 -1.67
C ARG A 56 -1.28 -6.84 -0.38
N THR A 57 -2.50 -7.31 -0.22
CA THR A 57 -3.35 -6.99 0.96
C THR A 57 -3.19 -8.03 2.06
N SER A 58 -3.59 -7.67 3.29
CA SER A 58 -3.35 -8.47 4.50
C SER A 58 -4.49 -9.43 4.89
N ASN A 59 -5.59 -9.45 4.15
CA ASN A 59 -6.77 -10.28 4.42
C ASN A 59 -6.62 -11.71 3.88
N ASP A 60 -7.31 -12.68 4.49
CA ASP A 60 -7.22 -14.11 4.12
C ASP A 60 -7.52 -14.37 2.63
N GLY A 61 -8.56 -13.71 2.09
CA GLY A 61 -8.94 -13.81 0.67
C GLY A 61 -7.96 -13.16 -0.31
N ALA A 62 -6.84 -12.58 0.16
CA ALA A 62 -5.80 -12.08 -0.73
C ALA A 62 -5.25 -13.19 -1.65
N ARG A 63 -5.17 -14.41 -1.13
CA ARG A 63 -4.62 -15.58 -1.84
C ARG A 63 -5.44 -16.02 -3.06
N ASP A 64 -6.74 -15.74 -3.06
CA ASP A 64 -7.66 -16.16 -4.14
C ASP A 64 -7.21 -15.67 -5.51
N PHE A 65 -6.68 -14.44 -5.56
CA PHE A 65 -6.20 -13.84 -6.81
C PHE A 65 -4.72 -13.46 -6.78
N GLN A 66 -4.24 -12.90 -5.68
CA GLN A 66 -2.93 -12.25 -5.66
C GLN A 66 -1.78 -13.27 -5.74
N ASP A 67 -2.02 -14.52 -5.32
CA ASP A 67 -1.05 -15.62 -5.36
C ASP A 67 -1.10 -16.41 -6.67
N LEU A 68 -2.08 -16.14 -7.55
CA LEU A 68 -2.19 -16.82 -8.83
C LEU A 68 -0.94 -16.56 -9.67
N TYR A 69 -0.39 -17.63 -10.23
CA TYR A 69 0.71 -17.54 -11.18
C TYR A 69 0.20 -17.02 -12.52
N THR A 70 0.88 -16.01 -13.05
CA THR A 70 0.53 -15.44 -14.35
C THR A 70 1.31 -16.12 -15.45
N HIS A 71 0.62 -16.57 -16.49
CA HIS A 71 1.22 -17.02 -17.74
C HIS A 71 1.10 -15.89 -18.77
N TYR A 72 2.21 -15.50 -19.40
CA TYR A 72 2.24 -14.47 -20.42
C TYR A 72 2.45 -15.14 -21.78
N ASN A 73 1.44 -15.10 -22.66
CA ASN A 73 1.47 -15.75 -23.98
C ASN A 73 1.72 -14.76 -25.15
N HIS A 74 2.18 -13.54 -24.89
CA HIS A 74 2.56 -12.63 -25.97
C HIS A 74 4.00 -12.86 -26.40
N ALA A 75 4.17 -13.25 -27.68
CA ALA A 75 5.44 -13.59 -28.32
C ALA A 75 6.47 -12.44 -28.38
N ASP A 76 6.05 -11.19 -28.11
CA ASP A 76 6.88 -10.00 -28.35
C ASP A 76 7.56 -9.43 -27.10
N SER A 77 7.56 -10.14 -25.97
CA SER A 77 8.33 -9.68 -24.81
C SER A 77 8.80 -10.83 -23.96
N PHE A 78 10.12 -10.90 -23.81
CA PHE A 78 10.83 -11.60 -22.73
C PHE A 78 10.38 -11.00 -21.39
N SER A 79 9.15 -11.28 -20.97
CA SER A 79 8.66 -10.86 -19.67
C SER A 79 9.39 -11.70 -18.65
N ILE A 80 10.39 -11.12 -17.99
CA ILE A 80 11.07 -11.67 -16.80
C ILE A 80 10.10 -11.97 -15.64
N PHE A 81 8.80 -11.80 -15.87
CA PHE A 81 7.71 -12.04 -14.94
C PHE A 81 6.75 -13.15 -15.36
N ALA A 82 6.96 -13.85 -16.48
CA ALA A 82 6.22 -15.09 -16.77
C ALA A 82 6.45 -16.10 -15.63
N GLY A 83 5.36 -16.66 -15.08
CA GLY A 83 5.43 -17.54 -13.91
C GLY A 83 5.65 -16.84 -12.57
N LYS A 84 5.42 -15.52 -12.47
CA LYS A 84 5.34 -14.82 -11.18
C LYS A 84 3.90 -14.69 -10.69
N ARG A 85 3.73 -14.47 -9.38
CA ARG A 85 2.43 -14.23 -8.74
C ARG A 85 1.82 -12.90 -9.20
N LEU A 86 0.49 -12.83 -9.28
CA LEU A 86 -0.25 -11.66 -9.75
C LEU A 86 0.15 -10.37 -9.02
N TYR A 87 0.35 -10.39 -7.70
CA TYR A 87 0.73 -9.17 -6.97
C TYR A 87 2.09 -8.60 -7.42
N LEU A 88 3.01 -9.43 -7.91
CA LEU A 88 4.30 -8.97 -8.45
C LEU A 88 4.12 -8.28 -9.81
N GLN A 89 3.14 -8.72 -10.61
CA GLN A 89 2.76 -8.01 -11.84
C GLN A 89 2.17 -6.64 -11.50
N VAL A 90 1.34 -6.57 -10.46
CA VAL A 90 0.78 -5.31 -9.98
C VAL A 90 1.89 -4.38 -9.50
N ALA A 91 2.86 -4.88 -8.73
CA ALA A 91 4.02 -4.10 -8.30
C ALA A 91 4.78 -3.50 -9.50
N GLN A 92 5.01 -4.31 -10.55
CA GLN A 92 5.62 -3.82 -11.79
C GLN A 92 4.76 -2.73 -12.46
N LYS A 93 3.44 -2.91 -12.52
CA LYS A 93 2.54 -1.88 -13.08
C LYS A 93 2.56 -0.58 -12.28
N ILE A 94 2.69 -0.64 -10.96
CA ILE A 94 2.86 0.54 -10.11
C ILE A 94 4.13 1.30 -10.52
N VAL A 95 5.25 0.60 -10.72
CA VAL A 95 6.51 1.20 -11.20
C VAL A 95 6.36 1.78 -12.61
N ASP A 96 5.72 1.05 -13.54
CA ASP A 96 5.46 1.50 -14.90
C ASP A 96 4.64 2.79 -14.89
N TRP A 97 3.56 2.82 -14.12
CA TRP A 97 2.64 3.96 -14.04
C TRP A 97 3.26 5.16 -13.33
N LYS A 98 3.98 4.95 -12.23
CA LYS A 98 4.80 5.99 -11.59
C LYS A 98 5.74 6.62 -12.60
N THR A 99 6.45 5.79 -13.37
CA THR A 99 7.44 6.27 -14.35
C THR A 99 6.80 7.06 -15.49
N LYS A 100 5.68 6.57 -16.01
CA LYS A 100 5.06 7.11 -17.22
C LYS A 100 4.14 8.30 -16.96
N PHE A 101 3.40 8.29 -15.85
CA PHE A 101 2.28 9.23 -15.63
C PHE A 101 2.45 10.14 -14.43
N ALA A 102 3.35 9.81 -13.50
CA ALA A 102 3.56 10.63 -12.31
C ALA A 102 5.03 10.56 -11.83
N PRO A 103 6.03 10.83 -12.70
CA PRO A 103 7.44 10.60 -12.39
C PRO A 103 7.90 11.32 -11.12
N GLN A 104 7.32 12.48 -10.82
CA GLN A 104 7.56 13.26 -9.60
C GLN A 104 6.36 13.26 -8.62
N GLY A 105 5.24 12.63 -8.98
CA GLY A 105 4.02 12.64 -8.17
C GLY A 105 3.92 11.52 -7.12
N GLY A 106 2.99 11.62 -6.18
CA GLY A 106 2.84 10.63 -5.10
C GLY A 106 2.16 9.34 -5.55
N VAL A 107 2.90 8.36 -6.09
CA VAL A 107 2.38 7.01 -6.40
C VAL A 107 3.03 5.99 -5.47
N GLY A 108 2.20 5.33 -4.68
CA GLY A 108 2.61 4.33 -3.70
C GLY A 108 1.90 3.00 -3.89
N ALA A 109 2.25 2.04 -3.04
CA ALA A 109 1.66 0.71 -3.02
C ALA A 109 1.04 0.39 -1.64
N VAL A 110 -0.05 -0.38 -1.62
CA VAL A 110 -0.55 -1.00 -0.39
C VAL A 110 0.06 -2.39 -0.26
N VAL A 111 0.82 -2.60 0.81
CA VAL A 111 1.54 -3.85 1.10
C VAL A 111 1.27 -4.26 2.54
N GLY A 112 0.57 -5.38 2.76
CA GLY A 112 0.16 -5.86 4.08
C GLY A 112 1.34 -6.37 4.91
N ALA A 113 1.30 -6.10 6.22
CA ALA A 113 2.31 -6.55 7.18
C ALA A 113 2.19 -8.02 7.60
N THR A 114 1.16 -8.75 7.16
CA THR A 114 0.84 -10.10 7.64
C THR A 114 1.69 -11.21 6.98
N TYR A 115 2.43 -10.87 5.92
CA TYR A 115 3.35 -11.78 5.24
C TYR A 115 4.74 -11.13 5.13
N PRO A 116 5.57 -11.21 6.17
CA PRO A 116 6.86 -10.51 6.27
C PRO A 116 7.78 -10.79 5.08
N GLN A 117 7.88 -12.05 4.63
CA GLN A 117 8.71 -12.41 3.47
C GLN A 117 8.24 -11.74 2.18
N GLU A 118 6.94 -11.59 1.99
CA GLU A 118 6.37 -10.94 0.80
C GLU A 118 6.55 -9.42 0.88
N CYS A 119 6.44 -8.84 2.07
CA CYS A 119 6.77 -7.44 2.33
C CYS A 119 8.24 -7.15 2.01
N GLU A 120 9.15 -8.04 2.44
CA GLU A 120 10.58 -7.94 2.14
C GLU A 120 10.84 -7.98 0.63
N HIS A 121 10.32 -8.99 -0.07
CA HIS A 121 10.48 -9.11 -1.52
C HIS A 121 9.93 -7.88 -2.27
N LEU A 122 8.79 -7.33 -1.85
CA LEU A 122 8.22 -6.13 -2.46
C LEU A 122 9.05 -4.88 -2.16
N SER A 123 9.55 -4.74 -0.92
CA SER A 123 10.43 -3.65 -0.54
C SER A 123 11.71 -3.66 -1.38
N GLU A 124 12.36 -4.82 -1.49
CA GLU A 124 13.53 -5.01 -2.33
C GLU A 124 13.24 -4.70 -3.81
N PHE A 125 12.12 -5.21 -4.34
CA PHE A 125 11.70 -4.94 -5.71
C PHE A 125 11.54 -3.44 -5.99
N PHE A 126 10.89 -2.69 -5.10
CA PHE A 126 10.70 -1.26 -5.27
C PHE A 126 12.02 -0.48 -5.17
N VAL A 127 12.92 -0.86 -4.26
CA VAL A 127 14.28 -0.28 -4.19
C VAL A 127 15.06 -0.54 -5.48
N GLN A 128 15.06 -1.77 -5.99
CA GLN A 128 15.74 -2.14 -7.23
C GLN A 128 15.18 -1.41 -8.46
N SER A 129 13.89 -1.03 -8.44
CA SER A 129 13.27 -0.24 -9.52
C SER A 129 13.85 1.18 -9.65
N LYS A 130 14.59 1.65 -8.64
CA LYS A 130 15.14 3.02 -8.54
C LYS A 130 14.06 4.10 -8.58
N LYS A 131 12.85 3.76 -8.12
CA LYS A 131 11.74 4.69 -7.94
C LYS A 131 11.40 4.77 -6.46
N GLU A 132 11.15 5.98 -5.97
CA GLU A 132 10.59 6.17 -4.65
C GLU A 132 9.11 5.77 -4.69
N ILE A 133 8.78 4.64 -4.07
CA ILE A 133 7.42 4.09 -3.97
C ILE A 133 7.03 4.03 -2.49
N PRO A 134 6.31 5.03 -1.97
CA PRO A 134 5.78 5.01 -0.61
C PRO A 134 4.88 3.79 -0.39
N LEU A 135 5.03 3.14 0.76
CA LEU A 135 4.19 2.01 1.13
C LEU A 135 3.16 2.44 2.16
N LEU A 136 1.89 2.10 1.93
CA LEU A 136 0.87 2.09 2.96
C LEU A 136 0.76 0.65 3.47
N ILE A 137 1.08 0.45 4.74
CA ILE A 137 1.28 -0.87 5.35
C ILE A 137 0.17 -1.14 6.37
N PRO A 138 -0.96 -1.74 5.94
CA PRO A 138 -2.01 -2.17 6.85
C PRO A 138 -1.68 -3.50 7.51
N GLY A 139 -2.48 -3.88 8.51
CA GLY A 139 -2.43 -5.21 9.11
C GLY A 139 -1.59 -5.32 10.38
N ILE A 140 -1.21 -4.19 10.98
CA ILE A 140 -0.62 -4.17 12.31
C ILE A 140 -1.68 -4.40 13.39
N GLY A 141 -1.33 -5.19 14.41
CA GLY A 141 -2.19 -5.44 15.58
C GLY A 141 -3.11 -6.64 15.36
N THR A 142 -4.41 -6.42 15.17
CA THR A 142 -5.42 -7.49 15.15
C THR A 142 -5.24 -8.51 14.02
N GLN A 143 -4.51 -8.16 12.97
CA GLN A 143 -4.22 -9.07 11.84
C GLN A 143 -2.87 -9.79 12.00
N GLY A 144 -2.12 -9.51 13.07
CA GLY A 144 -0.89 -10.23 13.42
C GLY A 144 0.41 -9.63 12.89
N GLY A 145 0.37 -8.54 12.10
CA GLY A 145 1.59 -7.88 11.62
C GLY A 145 2.36 -7.15 12.74
N SER A 146 3.69 -7.25 12.70
CA SER A 146 4.62 -6.59 13.63
C SER A 146 5.22 -5.30 13.04
N PRO A 147 5.06 -4.14 13.69
CA PRO A 147 5.69 -2.89 13.25
C PRO A 147 7.21 -2.96 13.27
N ALA A 148 7.78 -3.59 14.30
CA ALA A 148 9.23 -3.74 14.43
C ALA A 148 9.80 -4.55 13.26
N GLU A 149 9.16 -5.66 12.93
CA GLU A 149 9.56 -6.51 11.79
C GLU A 149 9.44 -5.76 10.45
N VAL A 150 8.38 -4.96 10.26
CA VAL A 150 8.26 -4.09 9.09
C VAL A 150 9.43 -3.11 9.01
N ILE A 151 9.80 -2.47 10.11
CA ILE A 151 10.93 -1.52 10.14
C ILE A 151 12.25 -2.23 9.85
N GLU A 152 12.48 -3.39 10.44
CA GLU A 152 13.66 -4.23 10.18
C GLU A 152 13.75 -4.59 8.69
N ILE A 153 12.64 -5.00 8.07
CA ILE A 153 12.57 -5.29 6.63
C ILE A 153 12.93 -4.06 5.80
N LEU A 154 12.33 -2.90 6.10
CA LEU A 154 12.59 -1.66 5.36
C LEU A 154 14.08 -1.28 5.45
N LYS A 155 14.67 -1.36 6.65
CA LYS A 155 16.11 -1.13 6.86
C LYS A 155 16.98 -2.14 6.11
N LYS A 156 16.66 -3.43 6.21
CA LYS A 156 17.39 -4.53 5.55
C LYS A 156 17.43 -4.36 4.04
N THR A 157 16.33 -3.91 3.45
CA THR A 157 16.20 -3.67 2.00
C THR A 157 16.68 -2.29 1.56
N HIS A 158 17.22 -1.48 2.49
CA HIS A 158 17.64 -0.10 2.26
C HIS A 158 16.52 0.83 1.74
N ASN A 159 15.28 0.55 2.13
CA ASN A 159 14.12 1.37 1.83
C ASN A 159 13.87 2.34 3.00
N ASP A 160 13.90 3.65 2.74
CA ASP A 160 13.85 4.67 3.81
C ASP A 160 12.53 4.56 4.60
N PRO A 161 12.55 4.16 5.89
CA PRO A 161 11.34 4.04 6.70
C PRO A 161 10.46 5.30 6.71
N LYS A 162 11.05 6.49 6.50
CA LYS A 162 10.35 7.79 6.58
C LYS A 162 9.33 8.02 5.47
N ILE A 163 9.48 7.37 4.32
CA ILE A 163 8.54 7.54 3.20
C ILE A 163 7.30 6.64 3.35
N HIS A 164 7.34 5.64 4.24
CA HIS A 164 6.27 4.66 4.42
C HIS A 164 5.29 5.06 5.53
N ARG A 165 4.10 4.46 5.52
CA ARG A 165 3.03 4.69 6.49
C ARG A 165 2.54 3.36 7.03
N ILE A 166 2.84 3.08 8.28
CA ILE A 166 2.32 1.92 9.01
C ILE A 166 0.95 2.27 9.57
N ASN A 167 -0.09 1.53 9.19
CA ASN A 167 -1.46 1.76 9.64
C ASN A 167 -1.84 0.83 10.79
N ALA A 168 -2.27 1.43 11.90
CA ALA A 168 -2.90 0.76 13.03
C ALA A 168 -4.20 1.51 13.37
N SER A 169 -5.34 0.79 13.43
CA SER A 169 -6.65 1.40 13.70
C SER A 169 -7.32 0.73 14.89
N SER A 170 -7.79 -0.52 14.76
CA SER A 170 -8.54 -1.21 15.82
C SER A 170 -7.74 -1.36 17.13
N SER A 171 -6.43 -1.58 17.04
CA SER A 171 -5.55 -1.67 18.22
C SER A 171 -5.45 -0.35 19.00
N ILE A 172 -5.71 0.79 18.35
CA ILE A 172 -5.71 2.12 18.98
C ILE A 172 -7.13 2.52 19.38
N ASN A 173 -8.08 2.49 18.44
CA ASN A 173 -9.46 2.93 18.66
C ASN A 173 -10.20 2.08 19.70
N TYR A 174 -9.86 0.80 19.82
CA TYR A 174 -10.45 -0.12 20.79
C TYR A 174 -9.48 -0.53 21.90
N ALA A 175 -8.38 0.21 22.08
CA ALA A 175 -7.38 -0.05 23.12
C ALA A 175 -8.00 -0.14 24.54
N TYR A 176 -9.07 0.61 24.78
CA TYR A 176 -9.80 0.61 26.05
C TYR A 176 -10.34 -0.77 26.44
N ARG A 177 -10.68 -1.62 25.45
CA ARG A 177 -11.12 -3.00 25.69
C ARG A 177 -9.98 -3.89 26.16
N HIS A 178 -8.76 -3.62 25.69
CA HIS A 178 -7.57 -4.36 26.11
C HIS A 178 -7.08 -3.91 27.48
N TYR A 179 -7.06 -2.60 27.73
CA TYR A 179 -6.65 -2.04 29.02
C TYR A 179 -7.75 -2.03 30.09
N LEU A 180 -8.95 -2.52 29.76
CA LEU A 180 -10.11 -2.60 30.65
C LEU A 180 -10.41 -1.28 31.37
N THR A 181 -10.48 -0.19 30.61
CA THR A 181 -10.67 1.17 31.12
C THR A 181 -11.79 1.91 30.38
N THR A 182 -12.40 2.89 31.05
CA THR A 182 -13.34 3.85 30.43
C THR A 182 -12.64 5.14 29.97
N ASP A 183 -11.34 5.31 30.28
CA ASP A 183 -10.52 6.38 29.72
C ASP A 183 -10.11 6.03 28.28
N TYR A 184 -11.03 6.28 27.35
CA TYR A 184 -10.86 5.96 25.93
C TYR A 184 -9.66 6.69 25.31
N ALA A 185 -9.49 7.97 25.63
CA ALA A 185 -8.41 8.78 25.08
C ALA A 185 -7.05 8.35 25.64
N GLY A 186 -6.94 8.14 26.96
CA GLY A 186 -5.72 7.66 27.59
C GLY A 186 -5.34 6.26 27.11
N ALA A 187 -6.32 5.37 26.90
CA ALA A 187 -6.09 4.06 26.30
C ALA A 187 -5.50 4.15 24.88
N ALA A 188 -6.07 5.01 24.02
CA ALA A 188 -5.56 5.21 22.66
C ALA A 188 -4.14 5.82 22.66
N VAL A 189 -3.88 6.81 23.51
CA VAL A 189 -2.54 7.42 23.67
C VAL A 189 -1.53 6.38 24.16
N LYS A 190 -1.92 5.52 25.11
CA LYS A 190 -1.06 4.45 25.61
C LYS A 190 -0.73 3.44 24.51
N ALA A 191 -1.73 2.97 23.76
CA ALA A 191 -1.52 2.06 22.63
C ALA A 191 -0.61 2.67 21.55
N LEU A 192 -0.77 3.96 21.25
CA LEU A 192 0.10 4.67 20.32
C LEU A 192 1.56 4.75 20.83
N LYS A 193 1.76 5.04 22.13
CA LYS A 193 3.10 5.05 22.73
C LYS A 193 3.76 3.68 22.66
N ASP A 194 3.02 2.62 22.96
CA ASP A 194 3.53 1.26 22.91
C ASP A 194 3.87 0.83 21.48
N LEU A 195 3.05 1.24 20.49
CA LEU A 195 3.34 1.06 19.07
C LEU A 195 4.62 1.79 18.64
N ASN A 196 4.79 3.05 19.02
CA ASN A 196 5.96 3.85 18.66
C ASN A 196 7.26 3.29 19.27
N LYS A 197 7.21 2.70 20.47
CA LYS A 197 8.38 2.03 21.05
C LYS A 197 8.87 0.88 20.18
N GLN A 198 7.95 0.11 19.58
CA GLN A 198 8.31 -1.00 18.68
C GLN A 198 9.00 -0.50 17.41
N ILE A 199 8.63 0.70 16.92
CA ILE A 199 9.21 1.32 15.74
C ILE A 199 10.60 1.92 16.04
N VAL A 200 10.80 2.50 17.23
CA VAL A 200 12.08 3.12 17.64
C VAL A 200 13.15 2.08 18.00
N LEU A 201 12.73 0.90 18.47
CA LEU A 201 13.63 -0.18 18.88
C LEU A 201 14.10 -1.08 17.72
N GLY A 202 13.32 -1.17 16.64
CA GLY A 202 13.72 -1.86 15.39
C GLY A 202 14.53 -0.95 14.49
#